data_AF-A0A1R0WDM7-F1
#
_entry.id   AF-A0A1R0WDM7-F1
#
_cell.length_a   1.000
_cell.length_b   1.000
_cell.length_c   1.000
_cell.angle_alpha   90.00
_cell.angle_beta   90.00
_cell.angle_gamma   90.00
#
_symmetry.space_group_name_H-M   'P 1'
#
loop_
_entity.id
_entity.type
_entity.pdbx_description
1 polymer ?
#
loop_
_entity_poly.entity_id
_entity_poly.type
_entity_poly.pdbx_seq_one_letter_code
_entity_poly.pdbx_strand_id
1 'polypeptide(L)'
;MEHALFEILTNIFLDVKDNDFRESDDYKIKHGGNAIIVFPQSLELQPYCLRTPITKTYKERLIDETGDKSRKQHYRETLNVDTPLDDQMIGYQQISKNQKLKNHIPVFYSDEQNTLPFIVTENIQGTQIKLEMLLPNCQQVNLSPIESVYCLFKQEGFEFGDKVEGIWDGNKIVLVDLAEIRQLI
;
A
#
# COMPACT_ATOMS: atom_id res chain seq x y z
N MET A 1 -8.98 -14.26 8.95
CA MET A 1 -9.54 -13.14 9.71
C MET A 1 -10.99 -13.47 9.99
N GLU A 2 -11.49 -13.19 11.19
CA GLU A 2 -12.90 -13.47 11.53
C GLU A 2 -13.83 -12.46 10.84
N HIS A 3 -15.02 -12.88 10.42
CA HIS A 3 -15.98 -12.02 9.70
C HIS A 3 -16.38 -10.78 10.50
N ALA A 4 -16.59 -10.92 11.82
CA ALA A 4 -16.89 -9.80 12.70
C ALA A 4 -15.81 -8.70 12.68
N LEU A 5 -14.54 -9.07 12.45
CA LEU A 5 -13.45 -8.10 12.33
C LEU A 5 -13.57 -7.29 11.03
N PHE A 6 -13.94 -7.95 9.92
CA PHE A 6 -14.18 -7.26 8.66
C PHE A 6 -15.35 -6.28 8.75
N GLU A 7 -16.41 -6.60 9.50
CA GLU A 7 -17.51 -5.67 9.74
C GLU A 7 -17.05 -4.41 10.47
N ILE A 8 -16.24 -4.55 11.52
CA ILE A 8 -15.69 -3.41 12.26
C ILE A 8 -14.79 -2.55 11.36
N LEU A 9 -13.89 -3.16 10.60
CA LEU A 9 -13.01 -2.46 9.65
C LEU A 9 -13.80 -1.77 8.54
N THR A 10 -14.92 -2.35 8.10
CA THR A 10 -15.83 -1.74 7.12
C THR A 10 -16.49 -0.50 7.70
N ASN A 11 -16.94 -0.54 8.96
CA ASN A 11 -17.50 0.63 9.62
C ASN A 11 -16.47 1.76 9.78
N ILE A 12 -15.23 1.44 10.11
CA ILE A 12 -14.13 2.42 10.13
C ILE A 12 -13.93 3.04 8.75
N PHE A 13 -13.90 2.24 7.69
CA PHE A 13 -13.80 2.77 6.33
C PHE A 13 -14.95 3.72 5.98
N LEU A 14 -16.18 3.36 6.33
CA LEU A 14 -17.36 4.19 6.07
C LEU A 14 -17.27 5.52 6.81
N ASP A 15 -16.90 5.50 8.10
CA ASP A 15 -16.73 6.71 8.88
C ASP A 15 -15.60 7.60 8.33
N VAL A 16 -14.45 7.01 7.97
CA VAL A 16 -13.34 7.72 7.30
C VAL A 16 -13.84 8.42 6.04
N LYS A 17 -14.64 7.74 5.22
CA LYS A 17 -15.16 8.29 3.97
C LYS A 17 -16.18 9.41 4.23
N ASP A 18 -17.09 9.22 5.17
CA ASP A 18 -18.16 10.17 5.50
C ASP A 18 -17.60 11.42 6.21
N ASN A 19 -16.54 11.27 6.99
CA ASN A 19 -15.77 12.36 7.60
C ASN A 19 -14.72 12.98 6.67
N ASP A 20 -14.79 12.65 5.37
CA ASP A 20 -13.92 13.18 4.33
C ASP A 20 -12.44 13.04 4.68
N PHE A 21 -12.06 11.83 5.09
CA PHE A 21 -10.71 11.37 5.43
C PHE A 21 -9.98 12.28 6.44
N ARG A 22 -10.69 12.67 7.50
CA ARG A 22 -10.12 13.34 8.67
C ARG A 22 -9.81 12.32 9.75
N GLU A 23 -8.70 12.54 10.46
CA GLU A 23 -8.38 11.75 11.66
C GLU A 23 -9.46 11.86 12.72
N SER A 24 -9.61 10.80 13.51
CA SER A 24 -10.47 10.75 14.69
C SER A 24 -9.69 10.12 15.86
N ASP A 25 -10.38 9.91 16.98
CA ASP A 25 -9.83 9.16 18.11
C ASP A 25 -9.74 7.65 17.80
N ASP A 26 -10.55 7.15 16.86
CA ASP A 26 -10.63 5.73 16.51
C ASP A 26 -9.60 5.31 15.48
N TYR A 27 -9.06 6.25 14.68
CA TYR A 27 -8.09 5.94 13.64
C TYR A 27 -7.19 7.14 13.28
N LYS A 28 -5.98 6.81 12.79
CA LYS A 28 -5.04 7.75 12.18
C LYS A 28 -4.98 7.58 10.68
N ILE A 29 -4.58 8.65 9.98
CA ILE A 29 -4.54 8.67 8.51
C ILE A 29 -3.14 9.04 8.04
N LYS A 30 -2.62 8.30 7.05
CA LYS A 30 -1.43 8.66 6.29
C LYS A 30 -1.75 8.70 4.81
N HIS A 31 -1.26 9.71 4.11
CA HIS A 31 -1.39 9.80 2.66
C HIS A 31 -0.26 9.00 2.00
N GLY A 32 -0.65 7.96 1.25
CA GLY A 32 0.19 7.35 0.22
C GLY A 32 0.08 8.14 -1.09
N GLY A 33 0.95 7.86 -2.06
CA GLY A 33 0.97 8.60 -3.32
C GLY A 33 -0.38 8.64 -4.05
N ASN A 34 -1.10 7.52 -4.05
CA ASN A 34 -2.37 7.27 -4.76
C ASN A 34 -3.47 6.68 -3.84
N ALA A 35 -3.24 6.62 -2.53
CA ALA A 35 -4.14 5.97 -1.59
C ALA A 35 -4.08 6.62 -0.21
N ILE A 36 -5.12 6.43 0.59
CA ILE A 36 -5.12 6.78 2.00
C ILE A 36 -4.94 5.50 2.80
N ILE A 37 -4.01 5.54 3.76
CA ILE A 37 -3.77 4.45 4.68
C ILE A 37 -4.38 4.82 6.03
N VAL A 38 -5.33 4.02 6.49
CA VAL A 38 -6.03 4.19 7.77
C VAL A 38 -5.44 3.20 8.78
N PHE A 39 -5.09 3.70 9.96
CA PHE A 39 -4.53 2.95 11.07
C PHE A 39 -5.49 3.00 12.26
N PRO A 40 -6.32 1.97 12.47
CA PRO A 40 -7.16 1.85 13.65
C PRO A 40 -6.37 1.99 14.95
N GLN A 41 -6.95 2.64 15.96
CA GLN A 41 -6.32 2.86 17.26
C GLN A 41 -6.69 1.80 18.31
N SER A 42 -7.85 1.13 18.16
CA SER A 42 -8.25 0.03 19.05
C SER A 42 -7.19 -1.09 19.06
N LEU A 43 -6.82 -1.56 20.26
CA LEU A 43 -5.73 -2.53 20.45
C LEU A 43 -5.90 -3.80 19.62
N GLU A 44 -7.13 -4.28 19.46
CA GLU A 44 -7.45 -5.48 18.67
C GLU A 44 -7.27 -5.26 17.16
N LEU A 45 -7.34 -4.01 16.70
CA LEU A 45 -7.27 -3.63 15.29
C LEU A 45 -5.90 -3.08 14.87
N GLN A 46 -5.04 -2.72 15.82
CA GLN A 46 -3.68 -2.21 15.58
C GLN A 46 -2.81 -3.11 14.68
N PRO A 47 -2.97 -4.45 14.65
CA PRO A 47 -2.26 -5.31 13.70
C PRO A 47 -2.63 -5.09 12.23
N TYR A 48 -3.69 -4.32 11.94
CA TYR A 48 -4.23 -4.14 10.60
C TYR A 48 -4.14 -2.68 10.16
N CYS A 49 -4.09 -2.47 8.85
CA CYS A 49 -4.34 -1.17 8.25
C CYS A 49 -5.24 -1.30 7.03
N LEU A 50 -5.95 -0.23 6.71
CA LEU A 50 -6.82 -0.15 5.54
C LEU A 50 -6.15 0.73 4.49
N ARG A 51 -6.06 0.23 3.27
CA ARG A 51 -5.69 1.04 2.12
C ARG A 51 -6.95 1.36 1.33
N THR A 52 -7.27 2.64 1.25
CA THR A 52 -8.47 3.14 0.59
C THR A 52 -8.07 3.98 -0.63
N PRO A 53 -8.90 3.97 -1.69
CA PRO A 53 -8.71 4.88 -2.80
C PRO A 53 -8.99 6.31 -2.35
N ILE A 54 -8.31 7.27 -2.96
CA ILE A 54 -8.57 8.69 -2.72
C ILE A 54 -9.79 9.12 -3.54
N THR A 55 -10.79 9.71 -2.90
CA THR A 55 -11.93 10.26 -3.65
C THR A 55 -11.53 11.52 -4.40
N LYS A 56 -12.18 11.76 -5.54
CA LYS A 56 -11.97 12.98 -6.34
C LYS A 56 -12.17 14.25 -5.49
N THR A 57 -13.24 14.29 -4.70
CA THR A 57 -13.58 15.43 -3.83
C THR A 57 -12.48 15.71 -2.80
N TYR A 58 -11.97 14.67 -2.15
CA TYR A 58 -10.89 14.81 -1.17
C TYR A 58 -9.59 15.31 -1.82
N LYS A 59 -9.26 14.78 -3.00
CA LYS A 59 -8.10 15.22 -3.79
C LYS A 59 -8.18 16.71 -4.17
N GLU A 60 -9.33 17.16 -4.66
CA GLU A 60 -9.55 18.57 -5.00
C GLU A 60 -9.36 19.47 -3.78
N ARG A 61 -9.91 19.07 -2.63
CA ARG A 61 -9.72 19.79 -1.36
C ARG A 61 -8.26 19.86 -0.92
N LEU A 62 -7.51 18.74 -0.95
CA LEU A 62 -6.08 18.74 -0.62
C LEU A 62 -5.29 19.70 -1.50
N ILE A 63 -5.59 19.76 -2.80
CA ILE A 63 -4.97 20.69 -3.74
C ILE A 63 -5.36 22.13 -3.39
N ASP A 64 -6.58 22.40 -2.97
CA ASP A 64 -7.05 23.76 -2.68
C ASP A 64 -6.53 24.30 -1.34
N GLU A 65 -6.55 23.49 -0.28
CA GLU A 65 -6.09 23.84 1.07
C GLU A 65 -4.56 24.01 1.15
N THR A 66 -3.83 23.41 0.22
CA THR A 66 -2.37 23.55 0.16
C THR A 66 -1.99 24.93 -0.38
N GLY A 67 -1.69 25.90 0.49
CA GLY A 67 -1.31 27.26 0.05
C GLY A 67 -0.04 27.38 -0.82
N ASP A 68 0.73 26.30 -0.95
CA ASP A 68 2.01 26.26 -1.67
C ASP A 68 1.86 25.68 -3.09
N LYS A 69 2.18 26.48 -4.12
CA LYS A 69 2.11 26.09 -5.53
C LYS A 69 2.94 24.84 -5.86
N SER A 70 4.09 24.65 -5.22
CA SER A 70 4.96 23.48 -5.45
C SER A 70 4.31 22.20 -4.91
N ARG A 71 3.69 22.27 -3.74
CA ARG A 71 2.94 21.17 -3.13
C ARG A 71 1.63 20.89 -3.89
N LYS A 72 0.94 21.92 -4.40
CA LYS A 72 -0.21 21.74 -5.32
C LYS A 72 0.20 20.97 -6.58
N GLN A 73 1.35 21.31 -7.16
CA GLN A 73 1.87 20.62 -8.35
C GLN A 73 2.24 19.17 -8.02
N HIS A 74 2.92 18.93 -6.90
CA HIS A 74 3.22 17.59 -6.41
C HIS A 74 1.95 16.76 -6.20
N TYR A 75 0.93 17.29 -5.52
CA TYR A 75 -0.34 16.59 -5.33
C TYR A 75 -1.05 16.29 -6.66
N ARG A 76 -1.00 17.20 -7.63
CA ARG A 76 -1.54 16.93 -8.98
C ARG A 76 -0.78 15.79 -9.66
N GLU A 77 0.54 15.73 -9.52
CA GLU A 77 1.36 14.68 -10.12
C GLU A 77 1.15 13.32 -9.43
N THR A 78 1.10 13.27 -8.11
CA THR A 78 0.98 12.00 -7.35
C THR A 78 -0.44 11.46 -7.31
N LEU A 79 -1.45 12.34 -7.19
CA LEU A 79 -2.85 11.92 -7.01
C LEU A 79 -3.59 11.71 -8.35
N ASN A 80 -2.97 11.99 -9.51
CA ASN A 80 -3.59 11.81 -10.84
C ASN A 80 -3.62 10.37 -11.36
N VAL A 81 -3.02 9.44 -10.63
CA VAL A 81 -3.07 8.03 -11.00
C VAL A 81 -4.19 7.37 -10.23
N ASP A 82 -5.33 7.17 -10.89
CA ASP A 82 -6.36 6.24 -10.43
C ASP A 82 -5.79 4.83 -10.58
N THR A 83 -5.04 4.37 -9.58
CA THR A 83 -4.62 2.97 -9.53
C THR A 83 -5.79 2.15 -8.99
N PRO A 84 -6.38 1.24 -9.80
CA PRO A 84 -7.46 0.40 -9.33
C PRO A 84 -6.99 -0.44 -8.12
N LEU A 85 -7.86 -0.57 -7.11
CA LEU A 85 -7.60 -1.48 -5.99
C LEU A 85 -7.43 -2.93 -6.48
N ASP A 86 -8.12 -3.28 -7.55
CA ASP A 86 -8.07 -4.61 -8.16
C ASP A 86 -6.63 -5.00 -8.55
N ASP A 87 -5.87 -4.08 -9.14
CA ASP A 87 -4.48 -4.35 -9.54
C ASP A 87 -3.58 -4.60 -8.32
N GLN A 88 -3.77 -3.83 -7.23
CA GLN A 88 -3.08 -4.09 -5.96
C GLN A 88 -3.43 -5.49 -5.42
N MET A 89 -4.72 -5.82 -5.39
CA MET A 89 -5.22 -7.09 -4.87
C MET A 89 -4.68 -8.27 -5.67
N ILE A 90 -4.65 -8.16 -7.00
CA ILE A 90 -4.07 -9.17 -7.89
C ILE A 90 -2.59 -9.39 -7.54
N GLY A 91 -1.82 -8.31 -7.37
CA GLY A 91 -0.41 -8.38 -6.95
C GLY A 91 -0.26 -9.15 -5.63
N TYR A 92 -0.98 -8.74 -4.58
CA TYR A 92 -0.98 -9.43 -3.28
C TYR A 92 -1.33 -10.91 -3.42
N GLN A 93 -2.41 -11.24 -4.14
CA GLN A 93 -2.89 -12.62 -4.31
C GLN A 93 -1.90 -13.50 -5.08
N GLN A 94 -1.25 -12.97 -6.12
CA GLN A 94 -0.27 -13.71 -6.90
C GLN A 94 0.99 -13.98 -6.08
N ILE A 95 1.55 -12.96 -5.43
CA ILE A 95 2.78 -13.06 -4.66
C ILE A 95 2.59 -13.93 -3.40
N SER A 96 1.43 -13.85 -2.74
CA SER A 96 1.12 -14.64 -1.53
C SER A 96 1.20 -16.16 -1.76
N LYS A 97 1.05 -16.60 -3.02
CA LYS A 97 1.18 -18.03 -3.40
C LYS A 97 2.65 -18.48 -3.50
N ASN A 98 3.60 -17.55 -3.66
CA ASN A 98 5.02 -17.87 -3.76
C ASN A 98 5.67 -17.97 -2.37
N GLN A 99 6.20 -19.16 -2.03
CA GLN A 99 6.78 -19.44 -0.71
C GLN A 99 8.00 -18.59 -0.34
N LYS A 100 8.78 -18.14 -1.34
CA LYS A 100 9.97 -17.32 -1.12
C LYS A 100 9.61 -15.84 -0.99
N LEU A 101 8.59 -15.38 -1.70
CA LEU A 101 8.22 -13.96 -1.77
C LEU A 101 7.19 -13.55 -0.73
N LYS A 102 6.31 -14.45 -0.28
CA LYS A 102 5.19 -14.12 0.63
C LYS A 102 5.61 -13.40 1.92
N ASN A 103 6.85 -13.60 2.37
CA ASN A 103 7.38 -12.96 3.57
C ASN A 103 7.90 -11.53 3.32
N HIS A 104 7.97 -11.10 2.05
CA HIS A 104 8.42 -9.79 1.59
C HIS A 104 7.26 -8.92 1.11
N ILE A 105 6.02 -9.29 1.39
CA ILE A 105 4.83 -8.45 1.22
C ILE A 105 4.02 -8.48 2.51
N PRO A 106 3.17 -7.47 2.76
CA PRO A 106 2.19 -7.54 3.82
C PRO A 106 1.29 -8.76 3.67
N VAL A 107 0.94 -9.41 4.79
CA VAL A 107 -0.19 -10.33 4.85
C VAL A 107 -1.45 -9.58 4.39
N PHE A 108 -2.02 -10.07 3.29
CA PHE A 108 -3.25 -9.55 2.70
C PHE A 108 -4.45 -10.36 3.21
N TYR A 109 -5.50 -9.65 3.63
CA TYR A 109 -6.74 -10.25 4.10
C TYR A 109 -7.87 -9.93 3.12
N SER A 110 -8.52 -10.98 2.61
CA SER A 110 -9.72 -10.86 1.77
C SER A 110 -10.88 -11.60 2.41
N ASP A 111 -12.09 -11.06 2.24
CA ASP A 111 -13.35 -11.76 2.51
C ASP A 111 -13.97 -12.18 1.16
N GLU A 112 -14.15 -13.48 0.94
CA GLU A 112 -14.75 -14.01 -0.29
C GLU A 112 -16.21 -13.58 -0.46
N GLN A 113 -16.86 -13.16 0.63
CA GLN A 113 -18.26 -12.73 0.64
C GLN A 113 -18.44 -11.22 0.42
N ASN A 114 -17.35 -10.46 0.35
CA ASN A 114 -17.42 -9.01 0.43
C ASN A 114 -16.55 -8.34 -0.65
N THR A 115 -17.18 -7.66 -1.60
CA THR A 115 -16.47 -6.73 -2.51
C THR A 115 -16.12 -5.47 -1.72
N LEU A 116 -15.02 -5.53 -0.97
CA LEU A 116 -14.60 -4.43 -0.13
C LEU A 116 -14.11 -3.26 -1.00
N PRO A 117 -14.56 -2.02 -0.72
CA PRO A 117 -14.06 -0.82 -1.40
C PRO A 117 -12.69 -0.34 -0.88
N PHE A 118 -11.97 -1.22 -0.18
CA PHE A 118 -10.66 -1.00 0.42
C PHE A 118 -9.91 -2.33 0.53
N ILE A 119 -8.60 -2.23 0.78
CA ILE A 119 -7.72 -3.38 0.99
C ILE A 119 -7.35 -3.45 2.48
N VAL A 120 -7.36 -4.65 3.06
CA VAL A 120 -6.87 -4.89 4.42
C VAL A 120 -5.52 -5.61 4.35
N THR A 121 -4.51 -5.01 4.98
CA THR A 121 -3.21 -5.65 5.16
C THR A 121 -2.79 -5.63 6.61
N GLU A 122 -1.78 -6.41 6.97
CA GLU A 122 -1.08 -6.21 8.23
C GLU A 122 -0.44 -4.81 8.28
N ASN A 123 -0.36 -4.26 9.47
CA ASN A 123 0.28 -2.99 9.75
C ASN A 123 1.79 -3.18 9.94
N ILE A 124 2.57 -2.86 8.91
CA ILE A 124 4.03 -2.92 8.98
C ILE A 124 4.58 -1.64 9.60
N GLN A 125 5.19 -1.76 10.77
CA GLN A 125 5.91 -0.68 11.43
C GLN A 125 7.35 -0.64 10.92
N GLY A 126 7.84 0.54 10.55
CA GLY A 126 9.21 0.67 10.08
C GLY A 126 9.51 1.94 9.29
N THR A 127 10.70 1.96 8.70
CA THR A 127 11.19 3.08 7.88
C THR A 127 10.80 2.85 6.42
N GLN A 128 10.15 3.84 5.80
CA GLN A 128 9.85 3.79 4.37
C GLN A 128 11.14 3.90 3.55
N ILE A 129 11.29 3.02 2.57
CA ILE A 129 12.40 2.98 1.63
C ILE A 129 11.83 2.95 0.22
N LYS A 130 12.42 3.74 -0.68
CA LYS A 130 12.03 3.81 -2.08
C LYS A 130 13.24 3.56 -2.96
N LEU A 131 13.04 2.80 -4.02
CA LEU A 131 13.98 2.66 -5.11
C LEU A 131 13.38 3.36 -6.34
N GLU A 132 13.80 4.61 -6.54
CA GLU A 132 13.43 5.42 -7.70
C GLU A 132 14.64 5.47 -8.64
N MET A 133 14.41 5.19 -9.93
CA MET A 133 15.36 5.22 -11.04
C MET A 133 16.35 4.04 -11.14
N LEU A 134 16.37 3.47 -12.36
CA LEU A 134 17.23 2.37 -12.82
C LEU A 134 17.09 1.09 -11.99
N LEU A 135 16.18 0.22 -12.44
CA LEU A 135 16.04 -1.13 -11.91
C LEU A 135 17.41 -1.82 -11.85
N PRO A 136 17.82 -2.35 -10.68
CA PRO A 136 19.19 -2.78 -10.45
C PRO A 136 19.54 -3.96 -11.36
N ASN A 137 20.82 -4.03 -11.74
CA ASN A 137 21.34 -5.21 -12.40
C ASN A 137 21.50 -6.32 -11.35
N CYS A 138 20.61 -7.30 -11.37
CA CYS A 138 20.60 -8.43 -10.44
C CYS A 138 21.80 -9.38 -10.54
N GLN A 139 22.77 -9.09 -11.41
CA GLN A 139 24.07 -9.76 -11.48
C GLN A 139 25.16 -9.02 -10.69
N GLN A 140 24.89 -7.85 -10.11
CA GLN A 140 25.84 -7.11 -9.30
C GLN A 140 26.10 -7.81 -7.96
N VAL A 141 27.34 -7.74 -7.48
CA VAL A 141 27.79 -8.41 -6.25
C VAL A 141 27.34 -7.67 -4.97
N ASN A 142 27.17 -6.35 -5.06
CA ASN A 142 26.85 -5.49 -3.90
C ASN A 142 25.49 -4.84 -4.10
N LEU A 143 24.42 -5.60 -3.89
CA LEU A 143 23.06 -5.09 -3.86
C LEU A 143 22.73 -4.56 -2.46
N SER A 144 22.07 -3.41 -2.39
CA SER A 144 21.42 -2.94 -1.16
C SER A 144 20.28 -3.89 -0.76
N PRO A 145 19.77 -3.80 0.49
CA PRO A 145 18.68 -4.68 0.94
C PRO A 145 17.42 -4.63 0.06
N ILE A 146 17.00 -3.44 -0.38
CA ILE A 146 15.81 -3.30 -1.24
C ILE A 146 16.08 -3.82 -2.65
N GLU A 147 17.27 -3.61 -3.20
CA GLU A 147 17.67 -4.16 -4.50
C GLU A 147 17.76 -5.70 -4.47
N SER A 148 18.22 -6.26 -3.35
CA SER A 148 18.26 -7.71 -3.13
C SER A 148 16.85 -8.32 -3.17
N VAL A 149 15.89 -7.67 -2.50
CA VAL A 149 14.49 -8.11 -2.52
C VAL A 149 13.88 -7.92 -3.91
N TYR A 150 14.10 -6.79 -4.57
CA TYR A 150 13.68 -6.60 -5.97
C TYR A 150 14.20 -7.72 -6.89
N CYS A 151 15.48 -8.07 -6.78
CA CYS A 151 16.09 -9.10 -7.60
C CYS A 151 15.55 -10.51 -7.29
N LEU A 152 15.20 -10.78 -6.04
CA LEU A 152 14.51 -12.02 -5.66
C LEU A 152 13.15 -12.11 -6.37
N PHE A 153 12.35 -11.05 -6.38
CA PHE A 153 11.07 -11.03 -7.10
C PHE A 153 11.26 -11.26 -8.60
N LYS A 154 12.27 -10.63 -9.20
CA LYS A 154 12.61 -10.82 -10.61
C LYS A 154 13.01 -12.26 -10.95
N GLN A 155 13.81 -12.89 -10.10
CA GLN A 155 14.20 -14.30 -10.26
C GLN A 155 12.99 -15.25 -10.17
N GLU A 156 11.98 -14.88 -9.39
CA GLU A 156 10.73 -15.62 -9.22
C GLU A 156 9.67 -15.26 -10.27
N GLY A 157 10.05 -14.51 -11.31
CA GLY A 157 9.20 -14.21 -12.47
C GLY A 157 8.30 -12.99 -12.32
N PHE A 158 8.60 -12.07 -11.40
CA PHE A 158 7.84 -10.83 -11.25
C PHE A 158 8.60 -9.62 -11.82
N GLU A 159 7.92 -8.80 -12.61
CA GLU A 159 8.40 -7.50 -13.06
C GLU A 159 7.66 -6.37 -12.35
N PHE A 160 8.37 -5.29 -12.07
CA PHE A 160 7.83 -4.07 -11.49
C PHE A 160 7.76 -3.00 -12.58
N GLY A 161 6.87 -2.02 -12.38
CA GLY A 161 6.80 -0.82 -13.19
C GLY A 161 7.99 0.11 -12.97
N ASP A 162 7.71 1.39 -12.74
CA ASP A 162 8.72 2.45 -12.69
C ASP A 162 9.37 2.62 -11.30
N LYS A 163 8.72 2.13 -10.25
CA LYS A 163 9.14 2.31 -8.85
C LYS A 163 8.93 1.06 -8.02
N VAL A 164 9.76 0.93 -6.98
CA VAL A 164 9.58 -0.07 -5.93
C VAL A 164 9.55 0.63 -4.58
N GLU A 165 8.45 0.46 -3.85
CA GLU A 165 8.27 0.99 -2.51
C GLU A 165 8.29 -0.14 -1.47
N GLY A 166 8.91 0.10 -0.33
CA GLY A 166 8.97 -0.87 0.75
C GLY A 166 9.10 -0.22 2.12
N ILE A 167 8.94 -1.05 3.15
CA ILE A 167 9.14 -0.69 4.55
C ILE A 167 10.21 -1.63 5.12
N TRP A 168 11.22 -1.05 5.75
CA TRP A 168 12.20 -1.79 6.56
C TRP A 168 11.71 -1.85 8.00
N ASP A 169 11.40 -3.06 8.47
CA ASP A 169 10.88 -3.30 9.83
C ASP A 169 11.98 -3.50 10.89
N GLY A 170 13.26 -3.40 10.50
CA GLY A 170 14.42 -3.71 11.35
C GLY A 170 15.04 -5.08 11.09
N ASN A 171 14.34 -5.98 10.39
CA ASN A 171 14.77 -7.34 10.09
C ASN A 171 14.69 -7.68 8.59
N LYS A 172 13.63 -7.22 7.90
CA LYS A 172 13.39 -7.49 6.48
C LYS A 172 12.79 -6.28 5.76
N ILE A 173 12.92 -6.29 4.45
CA ILE A 173 12.19 -5.37 3.57
C ILE A 173 10.85 -6.03 3.21
N VAL A 174 9.77 -5.27 3.43
CA VAL A 174 8.41 -5.62 3.04
C VAL A 174 7.97 -4.65 1.95
N LEU A 175 7.80 -5.14 0.73
CA LEU A 175 7.35 -4.34 -0.41
C LEU A 175 5.88 -3.98 -0.27
N VAL A 176 5.56 -2.72 -0.56
CA VAL A 176 4.21 -2.15 -0.53
C VAL A 176 3.93 -1.47 -1.87
N ASP A 177 2.67 -1.12 -2.13
CA ASP A 177 2.24 -0.51 -3.40
C ASP A 177 2.53 -1.42 -4.61
N LEU A 178 1.81 -2.55 -4.67
CA LEU A 178 2.09 -3.66 -5.60
C LEU A 178 1.27 -3.62 -6.89
N ALA A 179 0.53 -2.55 -7.19
CA ALA A 179 -0.36 -2.51 -8.36
C ALA A 179 0.34 -2.71 -9.71
N GLU A 180 1.58 -2.24 -9.83
CA GLU A 180 2.31 -2.31 -11.10
C GLU A 180 3.16 -3.58 -11.23
N ILE A 181 3.04 -4.51 -10.27
CA ILE A 181 3.75 -5.78 -10.36
C ILE A 181 3.03 -6.74 -11.29
N ARG A 182 3.78 -7.41 -12.16
CA ARG A 182 3.24 -8.36 -13.14
C ARG A 182 4.02 -9.66 -13.06
N GLN A 183 3.30 -10.78 -13.04
CA GLN A 183 3.90 -12.09 -13.22
C GLN A 183 4.17 -12.34 -14.71
N LEU A 184 5.43 -12.56 -15.06
CA LEU A 184 5.82 -13.07 -16.37
C LEU A 184 5.44 -14.55 -16.42
N ILE A 185 4.56 -14.90 -17.36
CA ILE A 185 4.09 -16.26 -17.63
C ILE A 185 5.23 -17.13 -18.15
#